data_AF-A0A1C5VSK2-F1
#
_entry.id   AF-A0A1C5VSK2-F1
#
_cell.length_a   1.000
_cell.length_b   1.000
_cell.length_c   1.000
_cell.angle_alpha   90.00
_cell.angle_beta   90.00
_cell.angle_gamma   90.00
#
_symmetry.space_group_name_H-M   'P 1'
#
loop_
_entity.id
_entity.type
_entity.pdbx_description
1 polymer ?
#
loop_
_entity_poly.entity_id
_entity_poly.type
_entity_poly.pdbx_seq_one_letter_code
_entity_poly.pdbx_strand_id
1 'polypeptide(L)'
;MNEQEKHAASQEERKEKIRARYKGVDRSELEFIPAKQKEKLFEDAGTKRVCAYCRVSTDDANQTSSYELQKNHYEDMIKEHAGWTLVGIYADEGISGTSLQHRDEFNRMIEDCKVGKIDLIVTKSVSRFARNIVDCIAKVRELANMKPQVGVFFETEHIYTLDNTSEMMLAVLSAAAQEESHTKSEIMNISIEQRFSRGIFLTPKLLGYDKDEDGNLVINESEADTVRLCYYLFLSGFPTSEIAEILMDLGRKTKLGNTKWTGSTVVNVLRNERHCGDVLSRKTFTPNYLDHKSKKNNHDRNQYRQTDHHEAIVSREIYNAAQKMLDASKYMKKGYPLPTLQVVDQGALKGFVPVNRAWNGFSSADYEKASLSAYSENNNEICAEKTENRGFDLSGYEIVRAQFFSTRFDPAVTISSGKIVFNTACLKKFEDVEYVELLFNSVEKCIAVRPCERSSINAIKWGTIRDGRWAVLPKSCKGFSEPLYELMGWNKECKYKLRGQFCGSADEQVMIFELEEPEVLVQEKNAEQSAEEVEKKPEEAQKPVKKILYPEAWTYNFGESTNRTVFLQRVAYRGNWDILRPATTVEGMEIITREVLDDLLESAEKLIDKMRCANYA
;
A
#
# COMPACT_ATOMS: atom_id res chain seq x y z
N MET A 1 -15.34 -7.48 -62.86
CA MET A 1 -15.09 -6.69 -61.64
C MET A 1 -13.79 -5.93 -61.86
N ASN A 2 -13.92 -4.63 -62.12
CA ASN A 2 -12.83 -3.73 -62.51
C ASN A 2 -11.88 -3.52 -61.32
N GLU A 3 -10.59 -3.20 -61.54
CA GLU A 3 -9.63 -2.96 -60.44
C GLU A 3 -10.09 -1.84 -59.47
N GLN A 4 -10.84 -0.87 -59.99
CA GLN A 4 -11.45 0.21 -59.19
C GLN A 4 -12.57 -0.31 -58.25
N GLU A 5 -13.36 -1.30 -58.68
CA GLU A 5 -14.42 -1.90 -57.85
C GLU A 5 -13.81 -2.76 -56.73
N LYS A 6 -12.73 -3.49 -57.02
CA LYS A 6 -11.96 -4.23 -56.01
C LYS A 6 -11.33 -3.30 -54.97
N HIS A 7 -10.78 -2.16 -55.41
CA HIS A 7 -10.15 -1.19 -54.53
C HIS A 7 -11.18 -0.42 -53.67
N ALA A 8 -12.37 -0.16 -54.21
CA ALA A 8 -13.48 0.44 -53.47
C ALA A 8 -14.08 -0.53 -52.43
N ALA A 9 -14.32 -1.79 -52.81
CA ALA A 9 -14.77 -2.84 -51.89
C ALA A 9 -13.78 -3.04 -50.72
N SER A 10 -12.47 -3.07 -51.03
CA SER A 10 -11.42 -3.15 -50.00
C SER A 10 -11.38 -1.93 -49.06
N GLN A 11 -11.71 -0.73 -49.55
CA GLN A 11 -11.83 0.45 -48.69
C GLN A 11 -13.09 0.43 -47.81
N GLU A 12 -14.20 -0.08 -48.32
CA GLU A 12 -15.46 -0.21 -47.60
C GLU A 12 -15.33 -1.24 -46.47
N GLU A 13 -14.77 -2.42 -46.76
CA GLU A 13 -14.42 -3.44 -45.76
C GLU A 13 -13.49 -2.86 -44.67
N ARG A 14 -12.48 -2.08 -45.06
CA ARG A 14 -11.58 -1.42 -44.10
C ARG A 14 -12.31 -0.42 -43.22
N LYS A 15 -13.28 0.33 -43.75
CA LYS A 15 -14.12 1.27 -42.98
C LYS A 15 -15.06 0.53 -42.03
N GLU A 16 -15.67 -0.57 -42.46
CA GLU A 16 -16.52 -1.40 -41.62
C GLU A 16 -15.74 -2.04 -40.47
N LYS A 17 -14.54 -2.58 -40.75
CA LYS A 17 -13.62 -3.08 -39.71
C LYS A 17 -13.29 -1.99 -38.68
N ILE A 18 -13.01 -0.77 -39.12
CA ILE A 18 -12.77 0.36 -38.21
C ILE A 18 -14.03 0.66 -37.38
N ARG A 19 -15.22 0.72 -38.00
CA ARG A 19 -16.47 0.98 -37.26
C ARG A 19 -16.75 -0.10 -36.22
N ALA A 20 -16.57 -1.38 -36.57
CA ALA A 20 -16.75 -2.51 -35.67
C ALA A 20 -15.80 -2.40 -34.47
N ARG A 21 -14.52 -2.07 -34.71
CA ARG A 21 -13.52 -1.86 -33.65
C ARG A 21 -13.88 -0.72 -32.69
N TYR A 22 -14.45 0.37 -33.21
CA TYR A 22 -14.84 1.55 -32.40
C TYR A 22 -16.23 1.44 -31.75
N LYS A 23 -16.97 0.37 -32.03
CA LYS A 23 -18.18 -0.01 -31.29
C LYS A 23 -17.81 -0.34 -29.83
N GLY A 24 -16.64 -0.95 -29.64
CA GLY A 24 -16.10 -1.29 -28.33
C GLY A 24 -16.92 -2.36 -27.61
N VAL A 25 -16.66 -2.48 -26.32
CA VAL A 25 -17.29 -3.44 -25.38
C VAL A 25 -18.27 -2.69 -24.49
N ASP A 26 -19.27 -3.40 -23.94
CA ASP A 26 -20.17 -2.80 -22.95
C ASP A 26 -19.41 -2.38 -21.70
N ARG A 27 -19.86 -1.31 -21.05
CA ARG A 27 -19.22 -0.73 -19.85
C ARG A 27 -19.33 -1.66 -18.64
N SER A 28 -20.32 -2.54 -18.62
CA SER A 28 -20.54 -3.54 -17.57
C SER A 28 -19.43 -4.60 -17.52
N GLU A 29 -18.78 -4.87 -18.65
CA GLU A 29 -17.67 -5.83 -18.77
C GLU A 29 -16.31 -5.22 -18.38
N LEU A 30 -16.29 -3.94 -18.00
CA LEU A 30 -15.07 -3.21 -17.65
C LEU A 30 -15.05 -2.88 -16.15
N GLU A 31 -13.94 -3.22 -15.49
CA GLU A 31 -13.66 -2.74 -14.16
C GLU A 31 -13.21 -1.27 -14.24
N PHE A 32 -14.02 -0.38 -13.67
CA PHE A 32 -13.72 1.05 -13.58
C PHE A 32 -12.98 1.38 -12.28
N ILE A 33 -11.78 1.94 -12.42
CA ILE A 33 -10.93 2.40 -11.33
C ILE A 33 -10.91 3.94 -11.35
N PRO A 34 -11.68 4.60 -10.46
CA PRO A 34 -11.80 6.06 -10.47
C PRO A 34 -10.50 6.75 -10.07
N ALA A 35 -10.28 7.97 -10.60
CA ALA A 35 -9.24 8.86 -10.10
C ALA A 35 -9.56 9.33 -8.66
N LYS A 36 -8.52 9.61 -7.88
CA LYS A 36 -8.65 10.31 -6.60
C LYS A 36 -9.24 11.70 -6.84
N GLN A 37 -10.25 12.06 -6.06
CA GLN A 37 -10.82 13.40 -6.12
C GLN A 37 -9.75 14.43 -5.71
N LYS A 38 -9.58 15.49 -6.51
CA LYS A 38 -8.75 16.65 -6.15
C LYS A 38 -9.50 17.52 -5.14
N GLU A 39 -8.76 18.21 -4.29
CA GLU A 39 -9.29 19.09 -3.23
C GLU A 39 -10.18 20.20 -3.82
N LYS A 40 -11.40 20.34 -3.30
CA LYS A 40 -12.29 21.48 -3.61
C LYS A 40 -12.12 22.56 -2.55
N LEU A 41 -12.11 23.83 -2.96
CA LEU A 41 -11.78 24.99 -2.13
C LEU A 41 -12.59 25.09 -0.81
N PHE A 42 -13.86 24.72 -0.87
CA PHE A 42 -14.83 24.93 0.22
C PHE A 42 -15.28 23.64 0.93
N GLU A 43 -14.74 22.47 0.56
CA GLU A 43 -15.14 21.16 1.14
C GLU A 43 -14.10 20.59 2.12
N ASP A 44 -13.03 21.32 2.43
CA ASP A 44 -11.89 20.84 3.22
C ASP A 44 -11.90 21.39 4.66
N ALA A 45 -11.61 20.52 5.64
CA ALA A 45 -11.47 20.84 7.06
C ALA A 45 -10.03 21.22 7.47
N GLY A 46 -9.10 21.30 6.50
CA GLY A 46 -7.71 21.69 6.72
C GLY A 46 -7.48 23.20 6.83
N THR A 47 -6.55 23.61 7.70
CA THR A 47 -6.16 25.02 7.84
C THR A 47 -5.37 25.51 6.62
N LYS A 48 -5.81 26.57 5.94
CA LYS A 48 -5.14 27.19 4.78
C LYS A 48 -4.61 28.57 5.15
N ARG A 49 -3.36 28.87 4.78
CA ARG A 49 -2.76 30.19 4.95
C ARG A 49 -3.08 31.05 3.74
N VAL A 50 -3.93 32.05 3.92
CA VAL A 50 -4.56 32.82 2.85
C VAL A 50 -4.00 34.23 2.80
N CYS A 51 -3.69 34.73 1.61
CA CYS A 51 -3.45 36.15 1.41
C CYS A 51 -4.44 36.75 0.41
N ALA A 52 -4.67 38.05 0.51
CA ALA A 52 -5.41 38.80 -0.50
C ALA A 52 -4.45 39.65 -1.34
N TYR A 53 -4.71 39.72 -2.65
CA TYR A 53 -4.01 40.63 -3.56
C TYR A 53 -4.96 41.69 -4.11
N CYS A 54 -4.62 42.95 -3.88
CA CYS A 54 -5.38 44.12 -4.30
C CYS A 54 -4.58 44.97 -5.27
N ARG A 55 -5.27 45.61 -6.22
CA ARG A 55 -4.66 46.59 -7.13
C ARG A 55 -5.55 47.81 -7.21
N VAL A 56 -5.10 48.92 -6.64
CA VAL A 56 -5.86 50.17 -6.54
C VAL A 56 -5.33 51.23 -7.51
N SER A 57 -6.26 52.01 -8.07
CA SER A 57 -5.96 53.17 -8.91
C SER A 57 -5.95 54.38 -7.98
N THR A 58 -4.81 55.06 -7.90
CA THR A 58 -4.63 56.22 -7.02
C THR A 58 -4.34 57.44 -7.87
N ASP A 59 -5.37 58.21 -8.22
CA ASP A 59 -5.22 59.55 -8.84
C ASP A 59 -5.99 60.64 -8.08
N ASP A 60 -6.74 60.32 -7.00
CA ASP A 60 -7.55 61.30 -6.27
C ASP A 60 -7.73 60.93 -4.78
N ALA A 61 -7.64 61.91 -3.88
CA ALA A 61 -7.71 61.71 -2.42
C ALA A 61 -9.11 61.24 -1.94
N ASN A 62 -10.14 61.43 -2.77
CA ASN A 62 -11.50 60.90 -2.55
C ASN A 62 -11.62 59.38 -2.79
N GLN A 63 -10.58 58.72 -3.34
CA GLN A 63 -10.53 57.26 -3.58
C GLN A 63 -9.85 56.47 -2.46
N THR A 64 -9.27 57.13 -1.45
CA THR A 64 -8.61 56.45 -0.30
C THR A 64 -9.57 55.55 0.48
N SER A 65 -10.87 55.89 0.51
CA SER A 65 -11.92 55.02 1.06
C SER A 65 -12.08 53.69 0.32
N SER A 66 -11.79 53.65 -0.99
CA SER A 66 -11.92 52.46 -1.85
C SER A 66 -10.88 51.37 -1.54
N TYR A 67 -9.69 51.76 -1.06
CA TYR A 67 -8.65 50.82 -0.64
C TYR A 67 -8.96 50.19 0.72
N GLU A 68 -9.31 51.00 1.71
CA GLU A 68 -9.69 50.52 3.05
C GLU A 68 -10.94 49.63 2.99
N LEU A 69 -11.91 49.95 2.12
CA LEU A 69 -13.07 49.09 1.87
C LEU A 69 -12.69 47.73 1.24
N GLN A 70 -11.74 47.69 0.30
CA GLN A 70 -11.25 46.43 -0.28
C GLN A 70 -10.49 45.58 0.75
N LYS A 71 -9.70 46.24 1.60
CA LYS A 71 -8.98 45.58 2.68
C LYS A 71 -9.95 44.94 3.67
N ASN A 72 -10.92 45.71 4.16
CA ASN A 72 -11.95 45.22 5.09
C ASN A 72 -12.74 44.05 4.47
N HIS A 73 -13.16 44.17 3.20
CA HIS A 73 -13.84 43.09 2.48
C HIS A 73 -13.05 41.78 2.49
N TYR A 74 -11.74 41.83 2.19
CA TYR A 74 -10.91 40.63 2.19
C TYR A 74 -10.58 40.11 3.58
N GLU A 75 -10.41 40.98 4.58
CA GLU A 75 -10.26 40.55 5.96
C GLU A 75 -11.50 39.83 6.48
N ASP A 76 -12.68 40.38 6.22
CA ASP A 76 -13.95 39.81 6.68
C ASP A 76 -14.23 38.49 5.96
N MET A 77 -14.12 38.46 4.62
CA MET A 77 -14.30 37.24 3.84
C MET A 77 -13.35 36.12 4.28
N ILE A 78 -12.08 36.42 4.56
CA ILE A 78 -11.12 35.41 5.01
C ILE A 78 -11.43 34.94 6.44
N LYS A 79 -11.91 35.81 7.33
CA LYS A 79 -12.33 35.45 8.70
C LYS A 79 -13.62 34.61 8.73
N GLU A 80 -14.55 34.86 7.80
CA GLU A 80 -15.82 34.13 7.71
C GLU A 80 -15.64 32.67 7.24
N HIS A 81 -14.54 32.36 6.55
CA HIS A 81 -14.24 31.00 6.10
C HIS A 81 -13.51 30.18 7.19
N ALA A 82 -14.21 29.18 7.74
CA ALA A 82 -13.62 28.24 8.70
C ALA A 82 -12.39 27.54 8.10
N GLY A 83 -11.28 27.55 8.84
CA GLY A 83 -10.01 26.98 8.41
C GLY A 83 -9.11 27.92 7.63
N TRP A 84 -9.50 29.15 7.32
CA TRP A 84 -8.59 30.11 6.68
C TRP A 84 -7.86 30.97 7.71
N THR A 85 -6.56 31.21 7.48
CA THR A 85 -5.73 32.09 8.31
C THR A 85 -5.15 33.20 7.44
N LEU A 86 -5.51 34.45 7.73
CA LEU A 86 -4.99 35.60 7.01
C LEU A 86 -3.49 35.79 7.28
N VAL A 87 -2.66 35.65 6.25
CA VAL A 87 -1.21 35.87 6.29
C VAL A 87 -0.88 37.35 6.03
N GLY A 88 -1.64 37.98 5.14
CA GLY A 88 -1.43 39.37 4.78
C GLY A 88 -2.24 39.81 3.56
N ILE A 89 -2.33 41.12 3.38
CA ILE A 89 -2.97 41.76 2.23
C ILE A 89 -1.87 42.51 1.47
N TYR A 90 -1.66 42.14 0.22
CA TYR A 90 -0.65 42.71 -0.67
C TYR A 90 -1.33 43.66 -1.64
N ALA A 91 -0.89 44.92 -1.70
CA ALA A 91 -1.59 45.95 -2.45
C ALA A 91 -0.66 46.86 -3.23
N ASP A 92 -0.80 46.87 -4.57
CA ASP A 92 -0.08 47.83 -5.41
C ASP A 92 -0.93 49.12 -5.59
N GLU A 93 -0.35 50.28 -5.23
CA GLU A 93 -0.95 51.63 -5.35
C GLU A 93 -0.42 52.42 -6.57
N GLY A 94 -1.22 53.37 -7.09
CA GLY A 94 -0.72 54.41 -8.01
C GLY A 94 -0.60 54.01 -9.50
N ILE A 95 -1.34 52.99 -9.96
CA ILE A 95 -1.29 52.59 -11.37
C ILE A 95 -2.31 53.40 -12.19
N SER A 96 -1.99 54.66 -12.47
CA SER A 96 -2.64 55.45 -13.52
C SER A 96 -2.21 54.96 -14.90
N GLY A 97 -3.08 55.12 -15.89
CA GLY A 97 -3.02 54.44 -17.20
C GLY A 97 -1.79 54.69 -18.08
N THR A 98 -0.73 55.35 -17.60
CA THR A 98 0.42 55.76 -18.44
C THR A 98 1.81 55.59 -17.82
N SER A 99 1.97 55.13 -16.57
CA SER A 99 3.28 54.67 -16.05
C SER A 99 3.10 53.44 -15.16
N LEU A 100 3.43 52.26 -15.70
CA LEU A 100 2.89 50.96 -15.32
C LEU A 100 3.97 49.96 -14.81
N GLN A 101 5.05 50.42 -14.18
CA GLN A 101 6.23 49.57 -13.96
C GLN A 101 6.44 48.97 -12.55
N HIS A 102 5.75 49.40 -11.50
CA HIS A 102 6.03 48.92 -10.13
C HIS A 102 4.93 47.99 -9.61
N ARG A 103 5.19 46.67 -9.57
CA ARG A 103 4.33 45.62 -8.96
C ARG A 103 5.06 44.98 -7.77
N ASP A 104 5.56 45.81 -6.88
CA ASP A 104 6.48 45.38 -5.84
C ASP A 104 5.77 44.47 -4.82
N GLU A 105 4.50 44.74 -4.53
CA GLU A 105 3.72 43.94 -3.58
C GLU A 105 3.25 42.63 -4.20
N PHE A 106 2.91 42.61 -5.49
CA PHE A 106 2.67 41.37 -6.22
C PHE A 106 3.92 40.47 -6.23
N ASN A 107 5.09 41.03 -6.51
CA ASN A 107 6.34 40.25 -6.51
C ASN A 107 6.70 39.75 -5.11
N ARG A 108 6.48 40.56 -4.06
CA ARG A 108 6.66 40.15 -2.67
C ARG A 108 5.75 38.98 -2.30
N MET A 109 4.46 39.05 -2.68
CA MET A 109 3.49 37.97 -2.48
C MET A 109 3.97 36.66 -3.14
N ILE A 110 4.40 36.73 -4.41
CA ILE A 110 4.88 35.54 -5.14
C ILE A 110 6.13 34.95 -4.46
N GLU A 111 7.02 35.77 -3.93
CA GLU A 111 8.18 35.29 -3.17
C GLU A 111 7.74 34.59 -1.87
N ASP A 112 6.80 35.18 -1.12
CA ASP A 112 6.25 34.54 0.09
C ASP A 112 5.52 33.22 -0.22
N CYS A 113 4.91 33.07 -1.41
CA CYS A 113 4.43 31.79 -1.91
C CYS A 113 5.57 30.78 -2.13
N LYS A 114 6.70 31.18 -2.72
CA LYS A 114 7.85 30.29 -2.96
C LYS A 114 8.51 29.79 -1.68
N VAL A 115 8.58 30.62 -0.63
CA VAL A 115 9.09 30.22 0.69
C VAL A 115 8.04 29.42 1.47
N GLY A 116 6.86 29.19 0.89
CA GLY A 116 5.80 28.36 1.44
C GLY A 116 5.13 29.00 2.65
N LYS A 117 4.94 30.33 2.67
CA LYS A 117 4.16 31.04 3.71
C LYS A 117 2.67 31.15 3.38
N ILE A 118 2.32 31.02 2.11
CA ILE A 118 0.96 31.23 1.57
C ILE A 118 0.55 29.97 0.81
N ASP A 119 -0.66 29.48 1.06
CA ASP A 119 -1.26 28.32 0.39
C ASP A 119 -2.37 28.75 -0.60
N LEU A 120 -3.02 29.89 -0.35
CA LEU A 120 -4.11 30.42 -1.18
C LEU A 120 -3.97 31.93 -1.37
N ILE A 121 -4.05 32.37 -2.63
CA ILE A 121 -4.17 33.78 -3.00
C ILE A 121 -5.63 34.06 -3.36
N VAL A 122 -6.24 35.07 -2.76
CA VAL A 122 -7.55 35.58 -3.16
C VAL A 122 -7.41 36.93 -3.85
N THR A 123 -8.11 37.10 -4.97
CA THR A 123 -8.08 38.33 -5.76
C THR A 123 -9.40 38.57 -6.46
N LYS A 124 -9.72 39.83 -6.75
CA LYS A 124 -11.04 40.20 -7.27
C LYS A 124 -11.33 39.60 -8.64
N SER A 125 -10.36 39.64 -9.56
CA SER A 125 -10.54 39.19 -10.94
C SER A 125 -9.22 38.85 -11.64
N VAL A 126 -9.32 38.18 -12.79
CA VAL A 126 -8.15 37.85 -13.63
C VAL A 126 -7.37 39.11 -14.04
N SER A 127 -8.09 40.18 -14.40
CA SER A 127 -7.52 41.46 -14.81
C SER A 127 -6.80 42.22 -13.68
N ARG A 128 -7.11 41.91 -12.42
CA ARG A 128 -6.38 42.43 -11.26
C ARG A 128 -5.10 41.66 -11.04
N PHE A 129 -5.13 40.34 -11.21
CA PHE A 129 -3.99 39.45 -11.00
C PHE A 129 -2.88 39.62 -12.04
N ALA A 130 -3.21 39.79 -13.33
CA ALA A 130 -2.20 39.92 -14.39
C ALA A 130 -2.59 40.96 -15.44
N ARG A 131 -1.58 41.46 -16.19
CA ARG A 131 -1.75 42.49 -17.22
C ARG A 131 -2.44 41.96 -18.47
N ASN A 132 -2.12 40.72 -18.83
CA ASN A 132 -2.76 40.01 -19.93
C ASN A 132 -3.01 38.57 -19.50
N ILE A 133 -3.82 37.90 -20.31
CA ILE A 133 -4.27 36.54 -20.08
C ILE A 133 -3.12 35.52 -20.07
N VAL A 134 -2.08 35.76 -20.88
CA VAL A 134 -0.89 34.90 -21.01
C VAL A 134 -0.07 34.93 -19.73
N ASP A 135 0.19 36.13 -19.20
CA ASP A 135 0.91 36.35 -17.95
C ASP A 135 0.14 35.73 -16.78
N CYS A 136 -1.21 35.81 -16.79
CA CYS A 136 -2.05 35.17 -15.79
C CYS A 136 -1.83 33.65 -15.79
N ILE A 137 -1.94 33.02 -16.96
CA ILE A 137 -1.79 31.57 -17.12
C ILE A 137 -0.39 31.14 -16.68
N ALA A 138 0.66 31.85 -17.11
CA ALA A 138 2.03 31.53 -16.75
C ALA A 138 2.22 31.56 -15.23
N LYS A 139 1.73 32.59 -14.55
CA LYS A 139 1.86 32.74 -13.10
C LYS A 139 1.04 31.74 -12.31
N VAL A 140 -0.21 31.49 -12.72
CA VAL A 140 -1.06 30.46 -12.10
C VAL A 140 -0.43 29.07 -12.24
N ARG A 141 0.15 28.73 -13.40
CA ARG A 141 0.87 27.46 -13.60
C ARG A 141 2.14 27.36 -12.78
N GLU A 142 2.88 28.46 -12.64
CA GLU A 142 4.06 28.54 -11.78
C GLU A 142 3.67 28.17 -10.34
N LEU A 143 2.63 28.82 -9.80
CA LEU A 143 2.12 28.60 -8.44
C LEU A 143 1.56 27.18 -8.21
N ALA A 144 0.80 26.64 -9.16
CA ALA A 144 0.22 25.30 -9.05
C ALA A 144 1.27 24.17 -9.09
N ASN A 145 2.44 24.42 -9.69
CA ASN A 145 3.55 23.46 -9.77
C ASN A 145 4.53 23.55 -8.59
N MET A 146 4.34 24.49 -7.65
CA MET A 146 5.16 24.60 -6.44
C MET A 146 4.91 23.44 -5.47
N LYS A 147 5.83 23.28 -4.51
CA LYS A 147 5.70 22.34 -3.38
C LYS A 147 6.03 23.07 -2.08
N PRO A 148 5.04 23.43 -1.24
CA PRO A 148 3.59 23.15 -1.37
C PRO A 148 2.93 23.88 -2.56
N GLN A 149 1.81 23.34 -3.05
CA GLN A 149 1.06 23.94 -4.16
C GLN A 149 0.31 25.19 -3.68
N VAL A 150 0.29 26.24 -4.50
CA VAL A 150 -0.44 27.47 -4.18
C VAL A 150 -1.59 27.66 -5.17
N GLY A 151 -2.80 27.81 -4.64
CA GLY A 151 -4.00 28.08 -5.43
C GLY A 151 -4.33 29.57 -5.52
N VAL A 152 -5.03 29.97 -6.57
CA VAL A 152 -5.57 31.33 -6.74
C VAL A 152 -7.08 31.24 -6.84
N PHE A 153 -7.79 32.04 -6.05
CA PHE A 153 -9.24 32.21 -6.13
C PHE A 153 -9.58 33.58 -6.71
N PHE A 154 -10.26 33.55 -7.85
CA PHE A 154 -10.81 34.71 -8.54
C PHE A 154 -12.27 34.90 -8.14
N GLU A 155 -12.54 35.95 -7.38
CA GLU A 155 -13.85 36.20 -6.79
C GLU A 155 -14.93 36.48 -7.84
N THR A 156 -14.66 37.35 -8.81
CA THR A 156 -15.64 37.76 -9.83
C THR A 156 -16.02 36.58 -10.72
N GLU A 157 -15.02 35.85 -11.21
CA GLU A 157 -15.21 34.70 -12.07
C GLU A 157 -15.59 33.43 -11.31
N HIS A 158 -15.56 33.47 -9.97
CA HIS A 158 -15.83 32.34 -9.06
C HIS A 158 -14.96 31.12 -9.36
N ILE A 159 -13.68 31.35 -9.64
CA ILE A 159 -12.77 30.29 -10.13
C ILE A 159 -11.62 30.08 -9.16
N TYR A 160 -11.48 28.82 -8.76
CA TYR A 160 -10.34 28.35 -7.99
C TYR A 160 -9.40 27.53 -8.86
N THR A 161 -8.15 27.96 -9.00
CA THR A 161 -7.21 27.41 -10.00
C THR A 161 -6.71 26.00 -9.72
N LEU A 162 -7.05 25.40 -8.57
CA LEU A 162 -6.71 23.99 -8.26
C LEU A 162 -7.93 23.05 -8.36
N ASP A 163 -9.14 23.57 -8.62
CA ASP A 163 -10.36 22.78 -8.80
C ASP A 163 -10.48 22.15 -10.20
N ASN A 164 -11.29 21.11 -10.36
CA ASN A 164 -11.53 20.42 -11.63
C ASN A 164 -12.17 21.31 -12.72
N THR A 165 -12.93 22.34 -12.33
CA THR A 165 -13.57 23.30 -13.26
C THR A 165 -12.58 24.32 -13.84
N SER A 166 -11.39 24.43 -13.23
CA SER A 166 -10.35 25.40 -13.63
C SER A 166 -9.59 25.01 -14.91
N GLU A 167 -9.51 23.72 -15.25
CA GLU A 167 -8.94 23.27 -16.54
C GLU A 167 -9.74 23.86 -17.71
N MET A 168 -11.07 23.95 -17.60
CA MET A 168 -11.93 24.52 -18.64
C MET A 168 -11.73 26.05 -18.79
N MET A 169 -11.54 26.79 -17.70
CA MET A 169 -11.22 28.23 -17.78
C MET A 169 -9.80 28.44 -18.32
N LEU A 170 -8.81 27.68 -17.84
CA LEU A 170 -7.46 27.69 -18.38
C LEU A 170 -7.46 27.33 -19.86
N ALA A 171 -8.32 26.41 -20.31
CA ALA A 171 -8.50 26.06 -21.71
C ALA A 171 -9.06 27.22 -22.55
N VAL A 172 -10.07 27.95 -22.06
CA VAL A 172 -10.64 29.12 -22.76
C VAL A 172 -9.65 30.29 -22.81
N LEU A 173 -8.98 30.57 -21.69
CA LEU A 173 -7.95 31.62 -21.60
C LEU A 173 -6.70 31.26 -22.42
N SER A 174 -6.33 29.96 -22.47
CA SER A 174 -5.21 29.45 -23.29
C SER A 174 -5.58 29.33 -24.77
N ALA A 175 -6.83 29.07 -25.12
CA ALA A 175 -7.31 29.05 -26.50
C ALA A 175 -7.18 30.45 -27.13
N ALA A 176 -7.48 31.50 -26.37
CA ALA A 176 -7.24 32.89 -26.79
C ALA A 176 -5.74 33.26 -26.87
N ALA A 177 -4.85 32.52 -26.21
CA ALA A 177 -3.42 32.83 -26.09
C ALA A 177 -2.49 31.91 -26.93
N GLN A 178 -2.93 30.70 -27.27
CA GLN A 178 -2.08 29.60 -27.73
C GLN A 178 -2.93 28.54 -28.46
N GLU A 179 -3.71 28.98 -29.44
CA GLU A 179 -4.94 28.36 -29.94
C GLU A 179 -4.84 26.88 -30.39
N GLU A 180 -3.66 26.36 -30.73
CA GLU A 180 -3.59 25.00 -31.29
C GLU A 180 -3.06 23.90 -30.35
N SER A 181 -2.00 24.13 -29.58
CA SER A 181 -1.30 23.00 -28.93
C SER A 181 -1.99 22.48 -27.67
N HIS A 182 -2.64 23.36 -26.89
CA HIS A 182 -3.41 22.96 -25.71
C HIS A 182 -4.67 22.20 -26.13
N THR A 183 -5.44 22.80 -27.04
CA THR A 183 -6.68 22.24 -27.60
C THR A 183 -6.45 20.85 -28.19
N LYS A 184 -5.36 20.65 -28.95
CA LYS A 184 -4.98 19.33 -29.48
C LYS A 184 -4.70 18.31 -28.37
N SER A 185 -4.05 18.72 -27.28
CA SER A 185 -3.76 17.83 -26.14
C SER A 185 -5.01 17.44 -25.36
N GLU A 186 -5.92 18.37 -25.11
CA GLU A 186 -7.19 18.10 -24.42
C GLU A 186 -8.10 17.18 -25.23
N ILE A 187 -8.29 17.49 -26.52
CA ILE A 187 -9.07 16.64 -27.43
C ILE A 187 -8.49 15.22 -27.48
N MET A 188 -7.16 15.10 -27.53
CA MET A 188 -6.49 13.79 -27.48
C MET A 188 -6.78 13.05 -26.18
N ASN A 189 -6.70 13.72 -25.03
CA ASN A 189 -6.98 13.13 -23.73
C ASN A 189 -8.45 12.67 -23.59
N ILE A 190 -9.40 13.48 -24.08
CA ILE A 190 -10.83 13.15 -24.14
C ILE A 190 -11.06 11.95 -25.05
N SER A 191 -10.44 11.93 -26.24
CA SER A 191 -10.52 10.79 -27.16
C SER A 191 -9.97 9.51 -26.53
N ILE A 192 -8.84 9.59 -25.81
CA ILE A 192 -8.25 8.44 -25.11
C ILE A 192 -9.20 7.94 -24.01
N GLU A 193 -9.78 8.84 -23.22
CA GLU A 193 -10.76 8.49 -22.18
C GLU A 193 -11.97 7.78 -22.77
N GLN A 194 -12.54 8.32 -23.85
CA GLN A 194 -13.70 7.72 -24.53
C GLN A 194 -13.39 6.31 -25.04
N ARG A 195 -12.20 6.10 -25.62
CA ARG A 195 -11.76 4.77 -26.10
C ARG A 195 -11.62 3.78 -24.95
N PHE A 196 -10.95 4.16 -23.86
CA PHE A 196 -10.77 3.28 -22.71
C PHE A 196 -12.10 2.95 -22.02
N SER A 197 -13.03 3.91 -21.95
CA SER A 197 -14.39 3.68 -21.41
C SER A 197 -15.24 2.72 -22.23
N ARG A 198 -14.77 2.30 -23.42
CA ARG A 198 -15.41 1.34 -24.31
C ARG A 198 -14.53 0.10 -24.55
N GLY A 199 -13.52 -0.14 -23.72
CA GLY A 199 -12.64 -1.31 -23.85
C GLY A 199 -11.65 -1.25 -25.02
N ILE A 200 -11.53 -0.09 -25.70
CA ILE A 200 -10.63 0.06 -26.84
C ILE A 200 -9.25 0.46 -26.32
N PHE A 201 -8.45 -0.54 -25.96
CA PHE A 201 -7.15 -0.30 -25.32
C PHE A 201 -6.00 -0.11 -26.30
N LEU A 202 -4.98 0.60 -25.82
CA LEU A 202 -3.68 0.65 -26.45
C LEU A 202 -2.86 -0.55 -25.95
N THR A 203 -2.46 -1.42 -26.87
CA THR A 203 -1.66 -2.62 -26.57
C THR A 203 -0.25 -2.49 -27.16
N PRO A 204 0.73 -1.84 -26.51
CA PRO A 204 2.11 -1.80 -27.01
C PRO A 204 2.68 -3.20 -27.25
N LYS A 205 3.75 -3.31 -28.06
CA LYS A 205 4.44 -4.59 -28.28
C LYS A 205 4.87 -5.20 -26.93
N LEU A 206 4.63 -6.49 -26.76
CA LEU A 206 4.92 -7.24 -25.54
C LEU A 206 5.60 -8.55 -25.92
N LEU A 207 6.54 -9.01 -25.09
CA LEU A 207 7.15 -10.33 -25.28
C LEU A 207 6.08 -11.42 -25.17
N GLY A 208 6.09 -12.42 -26.06
CA GLY A 208 5.13 -13.52 -26.05
C GLY A 208 3.90 -13.28 -26.90
N TYR A 209 3.69 -12.03 -27.38
CA TYR A 209 2.56 -11.67 -28.23
C TYR A 209 3.01 -10.89 -29.47
N ASP A 210 2.38 -11.21 -30.59
CA ASP A 210 2.40 -10.41 -31.80
C ASP A 210 1.03 -9.78 -32.04
N LYS A 211 0.96 -8.93 -33.07
CA LYS A 211 -0.29 -8.32 -33.51
C LYS A 211 -0.70 -8.89 -34.86
N ASP A 212 -1.96 -9.29 -34.96
CA ASP A 212 -2.56 -9.62 -36.26
C ASP A 212 -2.82 -8.34 -37.09
N GLU A 213 -3.36 -8.53 -38.29
CA GLU A 213 -3.71 -7.43 -39.21
C GLU A 213 -4.75 -6.46 -38.63
N ASP A 214 -5.60 -6.96 -37.73
CA ASP A 214 -6.66 -6.18 -37.09
C ASP A 214 -6.16 -5.46 -35.80
N GLY A 215 -4.96 -5.83 -35.34
CA GLY A 215 -4.27 -5.26 -34.18
C GLY A 215 -4.58 -5.94 -32.84
N ASN A 216 -5.18 -7.13 -32.86
CA ASN A 216 -5.40 -7.99 -31.70
C ASN A 216 -4.11 -8.71 -31.30
N LEU A 217 -4.04 -9.17 -30.06
CA LEU A 217 -2.87 -9.88 -29.53
C LEU A 217 -2.99 -11.37 -29.82
N VAL A 218 -2.01 -11.92 -30.53
CA VAL A 218 -1.90 -13.35 -30.85
C VAL A 218 -0.63 -13.89 -30.22
N ILE A 219 -0.69 -15.09 -29.64
CA ILE A 219 0.47 -15.71 -28.98
C ILE A 219 1.55 -16.04 -30.02
N ASN A 220 2.77 -15.60 -29.74
CA ASN A 220 3.96 -16.06 -30.45
C ASN A 220 4.58 -17.18 -29.61
N GLU A 221 4.39 -18.44 -30.02
CA GLU A 221 4.80 -19.60 -29.21
C GLU A 221 6.28 -19.61 -28.81
N SER A 222 7.18 -19.16 -29.70
CA SER A 222 8.61 -19.09 -29.34
C SER A 222 8.87 -18.07 -28.23
N GLU A 223 8.31 -16.87 -28.33
CA GLU A 223 8.45 -15.87 -27.28
C GLU A 223 7.64 -16.25 -26.02
N ALA A 224 6.50 -16.91 -26.18
CA ALA A 224 5.63 -17.35 -25.11
C ALA A 224 6.29 -18.42 -24.25
N ASP A 225 7.07 -19.33 -24.84
CA ASP A 225 7.88 -20.29 -24.09
C ASP A 225 8.90 -19.59 -23.17
N THR A 226 9.42 -18.42 -23.57
CA THR A 226 10.30 -17.61 -22.71
C THR A 226 9.54 -17.02 -21.53
N VAL A 227 8.32 -16.55 -21.78
CA VAL A 227 7.43 -16.03 -20.73
C VAL A 227 7.05 -17.15 -19.76
N ARG A 228 6.58 -18.30 -20.25
CA ARG A 228 6.22 -19.47 -19.44
C ARG A 228 7.39 -19.89 -18.56
N LEU A 229 8.59 -20.02 -19.14
CA LEU A 229 9.81 -20.36 -18.40
C LEU A 229 10.09 -19.39 -17.25
N CYS A 230 9.90 -18.07 -17.47
CA CYS A 230 10.06 -17.07 -16.40
C CYS A 230 9.09 -17.33 -15.23
N TYR A 231 7.82 -17.60 -15.51
CA TYR A 231 6.81 -17.86 -14.46
C TYR A 231 7.12 -19.15 -13.71
N TYR A 232 7.47 -20.22 -14.44
CA TYR A 232 7.67 -21.54 -13.86
C TYR A 232 8.88 -21.54 -12.93
N LEU A 233 10.05 -21.11 -13.40
CA LEU A 233 11.25 -21.00 -12.57
C LEU A 233 11.04 -20.07 -11.38
N PHE A 234 10.33 -18.95 -11.58
CA PHE A 234 10.06 -18.00 -10.49
C PHE A 234 9.22 -18.61 -9.38
N LEU A 235 8.12 -19.31 -9.72
CA LEU A 235 7.27 -19.98 -8.74
C LEU A 235 7.98 -21.14 -8.05
N SER A 236 8.86 -21.86 -8.77
CA SER A 236 9.72 -22.91 -8.20
C SER A 236 10.81 -22.38 -7.25
N GLY A 237 10.93 -21.06 -7.07
CA GLY A 237 11.81 -20.45 -6.06
C GLY A 237 13.11 -19.85 -6.59
N PHE A 238 13.35 -19.89 -7.91
CA PHE A 238 14.56 -19.32 -8.49
C PHE A 238 14.57 -17.78 -8.37
N PRO A 239 15.66 -17.17 -7.86
CA PRO A 239 15.81 -15.72 -7.85
C PRO A 239 15.76 -15.12 -9.26
N THR A 240 15.14 -13.94 -9.40
CA THR A 240 15.02 -13.26 -10.70
C THR A 240 16.37 -12.95 -11.39
N SER A 241 17.46 -12.84 -10.63
CA SER A 241 18.82 -12.72 -11.17
C SER A 241 19.29 -14.00 -11.85
N GLU A 242 19.04 -15.15 -11.22
CA GLU A 242 19.41 -16.46 -11.76
C GLU A 242 18.56 -16.79 -12.99
N ILE A 243 17.26 -16.47 -12.96
CA ILE A 243 16.39 -16.59 -14.14
C ILE A 243 16.94 -15.76 -15.30
N ALA A 244 17.43 -14.53 -15.03
CA ALA A 244 18.03 -13.70 -16.07
C ALA A 244 19.31 -14.33 -16.65
N GLU A 245 20.15 -14.95 -15.82
CA GLU A 245 21.34 -15.68 -16.26
C GLU A 245 20.96 -16.88 -17.13
N ILE A 246 20.00 -17.70 -16.70
CA ILE A 246 19.48 -18.84 -17.48
C ILE A 246 18.97 -18.37 -18.85
N LEU A 247 18.23 -17.26 -18.91
CA LEU A 247 17.74 -16.71 -20.19
C LEU A 247 18.87 -16.23 -21.11
N MET A 248 19.95 -15.68 -20.54
CA MET A 248 21.13 -15.28 -21.31
C MET A 248 21.89 -16.49 -21.85
N ASP A 249 22.07 -17.54 -21.04
CA ASP A 249 22.72 -18.79 -21.45
C ASP A 249 21.93 -19.51 -22.54
N LEU A 250 20.60 -19.43 -22.49
CA LEU A 250 19.70 -19.93 -23.53
C LEU A 250 19.62 -19.03 -24.78
N GLY A 251 20.33 -17.90 -24.80
CA GLY A 251 20.37 -16.98 -25.94
C GLY A 251 19.04 -16.26 -26.22
N ARG A 252 18.14 -16.19 -25.24
CA ARG A 252 16.80 -15.63 -25.42
C ARG A 252 16.85 -14.12 -25.56
N LYS A 253 16.06 -13.57 -26.48
CA LYS A 253 15.99 -12.11 -26.72
C LYS A 253 14.75 -11.53 -26.05
N THR A 254 14.88 -10.30 -25.56
CA THR A 254 13.73 -9.47 -25.19
C THR A 254 12.94 -9.06 -26.43
N LYS A 255 11.73 -8.51 -26.29
CA LYS A 255 10.90 -8.07 -27.43
C LYS A 255 11.59 -7.00 -28.31
N LEU A 256 12.53 -6.24 -27.75
CA LEU A 256 13.32 -5.24 -28.47
C LEU A 256 14.59 -5.81 -29.11
N GLY A 257 14.82 -7.13 -29.01
CA GLY A 257 15.99 -7.80 -29.57
C GLY A 257 17.23 -7.81 -28.67
N ASN A 258 17.18 -7.22 -27.46
CA ASN A 258 18.32 -7.25 -26.54
C ASN A 258 18.55 -8.67 -26.01
N THR A 259 19.81 -9.09 -25.94
CA THR A 259 20.25 -10.38 -25.39
C THR A 259 20.60 -10.31 -23.91
N LYS A 260 20.81 -9.12 -23.36
CA LYS A 260 21.11 -8.92 -21.93
C LYS A 260 19.82 -8.91 -21.12
N TRP A 261 19.68 -9.87 -20.22
CA TRP A 261 18.61 -9.91 -19.24
C TRP A 261 19.08 -9.38 -17.88
N THR A 262 18.14 -8.79 -17.15
CA THR A 262 18.36 -8.34 -15.77
C THR A 262 17.19 -8.82 -14.92
N GLY A 263 17.40 -8.98 -13.60
CA GLY A 263 16.31 -9.32 -12.68
C GLY A 263 15.13 -8.34 -12.78
N SER A 264 15.39 -7.04 -13.01
CA SER A 264 14.32 -6.06 -13.26
C SER A 264 13.53 -6.32 -14.54
N THR A 265 14.17 -6.80 -15.60
CA THR A 265 13.49 -7.18 -16.84
C THR A 265 12.57 -8.38 -16.60
N VAL A 266 13.04 -9.38 -15.85
CA VAL A 266 12.23 -10.55 -15.46
C VAL A 266 11.03 -10.12 -14.60
N VAL A 267 11.24 -9.24 -13.62
CA VAL A 267 10.13 -8.68 -12.81
C VAL A 267 9.10 -7.95 -13.68
N ASN A 268 9.52 -7.21 -14.72
CA ASN A 268 8.60 -6.54 -15.63
C ASN A 268 7.78 -7.52 -16.47
N VAL A 269 8.36 -8.68 -16.85
CA VAL A 269 7.61 -9.77 -17.50
C VAL A 269 6.58 -10.33 -16.52
N LEU A 270 7.01 -10.68 -15.30
CA LEU A 270 6.13 -11.28 -14.30
C LEU A 270 5.01 -10.33 -13.84
N ARG A 271 5.22 -9.00 -13.78
CA ARG A 271 4.18 -8.03 -13.36
C ARG A 271 3.15 -7.70 -14.43
N ASN A 272 3.37 -8.08 -15.69
CA ASN A 272 2.49 -7.65 -16.77
C ASN A 272 1.24 -8.52 -16.85
N GLU A 273 0.08 -7.94 -16.53
CA GLU A 273 -1.23 -8.60 -16.50
C GLU A 273 -1.65 -9.17 -17.86
N ARG A 274 -1.04 -8.69 -18.95
CA ARG A 274 -1.36 -9.20 -20.28
C ARG A 274 -0.98 -10.66 -20.47
N HIS A 275 -0.02 -11.18 -19.71
CA HIS A 275 0.32 -12.61 -19.80
C HIS A 275 -0.78 -13.54 -19.26
N CYS A 276 -1.71 -13.03 -18.43
CA CYS A 276 -2.90 -13.77 -17.99
C CYS A 276 -4.17 -13.40 -18.76
N GLY A 277 -4.06 -12.66 -19.87
CA GLY A 277 -5.18 -12.28 -20.72
C GLY A 277 -5.82 -10.93 -20.40
N ASP A 278 -5.42 -10.26 -19.32
CA ASP A 278 -6.02 -9.00 -18.88
C ASP A 278 -5.37 -7.78 -19.55
N VAL A 279 -6.07 -6.65 -19.60
CA VAL A 279 -5.50 -5.37 -20.06
C VAL A 279 -5.87 -4.25 -19.09
N LEU A 280 -4.86 -3.55 -18.57
CA LEU A 280 -5.04 -2.32 -17.78
C LEU A 280 -4.70 -1.07 -18.60
N SER A 281 -5.66 -0.16 -18.70
CA SER A 281 -5.49 1.11 -19.40
C SER A 281 -4.79 2.20 -18.57
N ARG A 282 -4.28 3.21 -19.29
CA ARG A 282 -3.68 4.45 -18.76
C ARG A 282 -2.73 4.24 -17.56
N LYS A 283 -1.80 3.28 -17.68
CA LYS A 283 -0.73 3.05 -16.68
C LYS A 283 0.18 4.26 -16.50
N THR A 284 0.30 5.07 -17.55
CA THR A 284 1.01 6.34 -17.54
C THR A 284 0.17 7.42 -18.22
N PHE A 285 0.43 8.68 -17.90
CA PHE A 285 -0.18 9.84 -18.54
C PHE A 285 0.83 10.99 -18.58
N THR A 286 0.58 11.99 -19.40
CA THR A 286 1.42 13.19 -19.50
C THR A 286 0.70 14.32 -18.77
N PRO A 287 1.17 14.77 -17.59
CA PRO A 287 0.50 15.83 -16.83
C PRO A 287 0.61 17.19 -17.51
N ASN A 288 1.78 17.50 -18.09
CA ASN A 288 2.06 18.76 -18.75
C ASN A 288 2.31 18.53 -20.24
N TYR A 289 1.46 19.14 -21.09
CA TYR A 289 1.57 19.06 -22.54
C TYR A 289 2.80 19.79 -23.09
N LEU A 290 3.43 20.69 -22.33
CA LEU A 290 4.64 21.42 -22.75
C LEU A 290 5.92 20.58 -22.58
N ASP A 291 6.04 19.90 -21.45
CA ASP A 291 7.24 19.11 -21.13
C ASP A 291 7.22 17.72 -21.78
N HIS A 292 6.04 17.25 -22.19
CA HIS A 292 5.79 15.90 -22.72
C HIS A 292 6.32 14.76 -21.83
N LYS A 293 6.61 15.02 -20.55
CA LYS A 293 7.13 14.05 -19.60
C LYS A 293 6.01 13.16 -19.09
N SER A 294 6.13 11.85 -19.33
CA SER A 294 5.19 10.86 -18.84
C SER A 294 5.39 10.60 -17.33
N LYS A 295 4.28 10.49 -16.60
CA LYS A 295 4.21 10.14 -15.18
C LYS A 295 3.40 8.84 -15.04
N LYS A 296 3.80 7.97 -14.10
CA LYS A 296 3.00 6.81 -13.71
C LYS A 296 1.66 7.29 -13.12
N ASN A 297 0.57 6.64 -13.54
CA ASN A 297 -0.76 6.92 -13.00
C ASN A 297 -0.91 6.18 -11.66
N ASN A 298 -0.98 6.93 -10.56
CA ASN A 298 -1.22 6.41 -9.22
C ASN A 298 -2.62 6.85 -8.75
N HIS A 299 -3.64 6.53 -9.56
CA HIS A 299 -5.01 7.05 -9.43
C HIS A 299 -5.11 8.56 -9.64
N ASP A 300 -4.20 9.17 -10.41
CA ASP A 300 -4.29 10.57 -10.83
C ASP A 300 -5.38 10.77 -11.91
N ARG A 301 -5.63 9.73 -12.71
CA ARG A 301 -6.63 9.71 -13.80
C ARG A 301 -7.35 8.35 -13.78
N ASN A 302 -8.56 8.33 -14.32
CA ASN A 302 -9.36 7.10 -14.45
C ASN A 302 -8.58 6.00 -15.18
N GLN A 303 -8.76 4.77 -14.72
CA GLN A 303 -8.27 3.57 -15.37
C GLN A 303 -9.42 2.59 -15.55
N TYR A 304 -9.30 1.77 -16.58
CA TYR A 304 -10.24 0.71 -16.93
C TYR A 304 -9.44 -0.57 -17.10
N ARG A 305 -9.93 -1.66 -16.53
CA ARG A 305 -9.39 -3.01 -16.73
C ARG A 305 -10.45 -3.87 -17.41
N GLN A 306 -10.02 -4.66 -18.39
CA GLN A 306 -10.83 -5.73 -18.97
C GLN A 306 -10.14 -7.06 -18.69
N THR A 307 -10.91 -8.00 -18.14
CA THR A 307 -10.47 -9.37 -17.91
C THR A 307 -10.68 -10.21 -19.17
N ASP A 308 -9.79 -11.19 -19.39
CA ASP A 308 -9.91 -12.15 -20.51
C ASP A 308 -10.04 -11.48 -21.90
N HIS A 309 -9.35 -10.35 -22.09
CA HIS A 309 -9.34 -9.61 -23.36
C HIS A 309 -8.71 -10.41 -24.50
N HIS A 310 -7.74 -11.28 -24.20
CA HIS A 310 -7.01 -12.09 -25.19
C HIS A 310 -6.55 -13.40 -24.58
N GLU A 311 -6.11 -14.33 -25.44
CA GLU A 311 -5.60 -15.62 -25.01
C GLU A 311 -4.39 -15.47 -24.07
N ALA A 312 -4.46 -16.13 -22.92
CA ALA A 312 -3.45 -16.05 -21.88
C ALA A 312 -2.26 -16.98 -22.17
N ILE A 313 -1.03 -16.51 -21.93
CA ILE A 313 0.17 -17.36 -22.00
C ILE A 313 0.30 -18.23 -20.74
N VAL A 314 -0.08 -17.69 -19.59
CA VAL A 314 -0.09 -18.37 -18.29
C VAL A 314 -1.49 -18.30 -17.68
N SER A 315 -1.86 -19.33 -16.92
CA SER A 315 -3.15 -19.32 -16.23
C SER A 315 -3.24 -18.17 -15.22
N ARG A 316 -4.48 -17.74 -14.94
CA ARG A 316 -4.75 -16.70 -13.94
C ARG A 316 -4.21 -17.07 -12.55
N GLU A 317 -4.26 -18.35 -12.20
CA GLU A 317 -3.72 -18.88 -10.94
C GLU A 317 -2.20 -18.70 -10.85
N ILE A 318 -1.46 -19.10 -11.89
CA ILE A 318 0.00 -18.91 -12.00
C ILE A 318 0.36 -17.43 -11.90
N TYR A 319 -0.36 -16.57 -12.63
CA TYR A 319 -0.12 -15.13 -12.59
C TYR A 319 -0.35 -14.53 -11.20
N ASN A 320 -1.47 -14.89 -10.56
CA ASN A 320 -1.84 -14.40 -9.23
C ASN A 320 -0.84 -14.85 -8.17
N ALA A 321 -0.37 -16.10 -8.22
CA ALA A 321 0.66 -16.61 -7.34
C ALA A 321 1.99 -15.84 -7.50
N ALA A 322 2.37 -15.56 -8.75
CA ALA A 322 3.57 -14.76 -9.03
C ALA A 322 3.43 -13.33 -8.49
N GLN A 323 2.26 -12.69 -8.62
CA GLN A 323 2.03 -11.35 -8.03
C GLN A 323 2.15 -11.38 -6.51
N LYS A 324 1.53 -12.36 -5.84
CA LYS A 324 1.64 -12.53 -4.38
C LYS A 324 3.12 -12.66 -3.95
N MET A 325 3.91 -13.43 -4.68
CA MET A 325 5.33 -13.61 -4.41
C MET A 325 6.17 -12.34 -4.68
N LEU A 326 5.85 -11.58 -5.72
CA LEU A 326 6.52 -10.32 -6.05
C LEU A 326 6.26 -9.19 -5.05
N ASP A 327 5.06 -9.16 -4.46
CA ASP A 327 4.71 -8.15 -3.46
C ASP A 327 5.39 -8.44 -2.12
N ALA A 328 5.70 -9.71 -1.83
CA ALA A 328 6.51 -10.15 -0.69
C ALA A 328 8.03 -9.94 -0.93
N SER A 329 8.46 -8.72 -1.25
CA SER A 329 9.84 -8.39 -1.65
C SER A 329 10.96 -8.88 -0.70
N LYS A 330 10.71 -8.92 0.62
CA LYS A 330 11.68 -9.44 1.61
C LYS A 330 11.77 -10.96 1.60
N TYR A 331 10.66 -11.63 1.31
CA TYR A 331 10.59 -13.07 1.17
C TYR A 331 11.35 -13.51 -0.09
N MET A 332 11.10 -12.81 -1.21
CA MET A 332 11.77 -13.04 -2.50
C MET A 332 13.30 -12.91 -2.42
N LYS A 333 13.84 -11.92 -1.69
CA LYS A 333 15.29 -11.73 -1.53
C LYS A 333 16.03 -12.95 -0.97
N LYS A 334 15.32 -13.86 -0.32
CA LYS A 334 15.90 -15.08 0.25
C LYS A 334 15.86 -16.29 -0.69
N GLY A 335 15.22 -16.18 -1.86
CA GLY A 335 15.09 -17.29 -2.82
C GLY A 335 14.24 -18.44 -2.27
N TYR A 336 13.25 -18.12 -1.44
CA TYR A 336 12.36 -19.14 -0.88
C TYR A 336 11.24 -19.50 -1.85
N PRO A 337 10.82 -20.77 -1.91
CA PRO A 337 9.66 -21.19 -2.71
C PRO A 337 8.38 -20.60 -2.15
N LEU A 338 7.28 -20.70 -2.89
CA LEU A 338 5.97 -20.24 -2.44
C LEU A 338 5.60 -20.92 -1.09
N PRO A 339 5.23 -20.16 -0.04
CA PRO A 339 4.95 -20.75 1.25
C PRO A 339 3.62 -21.51 1.22
N THR A 340 3.56 -22.60 1.99
CA THR A 340 2.33 -23.37 2.26
C THR A 340 1.94 -23.17 3.72
N LEU A 341 0.63 -23.09 4.00
CA LEU A 341 0.15 -23.08 5.37
C LEU A 341 0.32 -24.46 5.98
N GLN A 342 0.94 -24.49 7.16
CA GLN A 342 1.21 -25.72 7.89
C GLN A 342 0.59 -25.60 9.28
N VAL A 343 0.10 -26.70 9.83
CA VAL A 343 -0.42 -26.77 11.20
C VAL A 343 0.22 -27.93 11.94
N VAL A 344 0.51 -27.73 13.21
CA VAL A 344 0.86 -28.84 14.10
C VAL A 344 -0.43 -29.60 14.42
N ASP A 345 -0.52 -30.84 13.98
CA ASP A 345 -1.71 -31.69 14.06
C ASP A 345 -1.92 -32.32 15.44
N GLN A 346 -0.85 -32.54 16.21
CA GLN A 346 -0.87 -33.23 17.50
C GLN A 346 0.13 -32.65 18.51
N GLY A 347 0.09 -33.15 19.75
CA GLY A 347 1.00 -32.75 20.82
C GLY A 347 0.58 -31.47 21.55
N ALA A 348 1.50 -30.94 22.35
CA ALA A 348 1.27 -29.73 23.15
C ALA A 348 1.01 -28.48 22.30
N LEU A 349 1.53 -28.43 21.08
CA LEU A 349 1.32 -27.35 20.12
C LEU A 349 0.26 -27.68 19.04
N LYS A 350 -0.65 -28.63 19.28
CA LYS A 350 -1.79 -28.90 18.38
C LYS A 350 -2.55 -27.60 18.06
N GLY A 351 -2.79 -27.36 16.77
CA GLY A 351 -3.47 -26.16 16.25
C GLY A 351 -2.55 -24.95 16.01
N PHE A 352 -1.25 -25.04 16.30
CA PHE A 352 -0.32 -23.94 16.04
C PHE A 352 0.20 -23.97 14.60
N VAL A 353 0.16 -22.80 13.95
CA VAL A 353 0.62 -22.56 12.59
C VAL A 353 1.96 -21.83 12.60
N PRO A 354 3.04 -22.38 12.02
CA PRO A 354 4.29 -21.66 11.85
C PRO A 354 4.15 -20.40 10.99
N VAL A 355 4.78 -19.30 11.42
CA VAL A 355 4.61 -17.98 10.80
C VAL A 355 5.89 -17.48 10.15
N ASN A 356 5.81 -17.16 8.86
CA ASN A 356 6.87 -16.44 8.17
C ASN A 356 6.70 -14.92 8.25
N ARG A 357 7.56 -14.25 9.02
CA ARG A 357 7.49 -12.77 9.24
C ARG A 357 7.60 -11.91 7.98
N ALA A 358 8.12 -12.47 6.89
CA ALA A 358 8.37 -11.77 5.64
C ALA A 358 7.28 -12.01 4.58
N TRP A 359 6.41 -13.00 4.80
CA TRP A 359 5.30 -13.33 3.92
C TRP A 359 4.01 -12.65 4.38
N ASN A 360 3.30 -11.99 3.46
CA ASN A 360 2.03 -11.29 3.71
C ASN A 360 0.87 -11.83 2.86
N GLY A 361 1.00 -13.03 2.29
CA GLY A 361 0.01 -13.57 1.36
C GLY A 361 -1.06 -14.45 1.99
N PHE A 362 -1.04 -14.64 3.31
CA PHE A 362 -2.09 -15.34 4.07
C PHE A 362 -2.94 -14.33 4.83
N SER A 363 -4.26 -14.50 4.74
CA SER A 363 -5.27 -13.68 5.42
C SER A 363 -5.56 -14.18 6.84
N SER A 364 -6.31 -13.37 7.60
CA SER A 364 -6.87 -13.74 8.91
C SER A 364 -7.65 -15.06 8.84
N ALA A 365 -8.54 -15.18 7.85
CA ALA A 365 -9.36 -16.37 7.60
C ALA A 365 -8.52 -17.61 7.28
N ASP A 366 -7.39 -17.46 6.56
CA ASP A 366 -6.52 -18.59 6.25
C ASP A 366 -5.86 -19.16 7.53
N TYR A 367 -5.41 -18.28 8.44
CA TYR A 367 -4.85 -18.70 9.74
C TYR A 367 -5.90 -19.31 10.66
N GLU A 368 -7.14 -18.81 10.62
CA GLU A 368 -8.28 -19.39 11.34
C GLU A 368 -8.58 -20.81 10.86
N LYS A 369 -8.77 -20.98 9.55
CA LYS A 369 -9.06 -22.26 8.94
C LYS A 369 -7.92 -23.28 9.16
N ALA A 370 -6.66 -22.85 9.05
CA ALA A 370 -5.50 -23.71 9.27
C ALA A 370 -5.37 -24.16 10.73
N SER A 371 -5.66 -23.29 11.71
CA SER A 371 -5.64 -23.71 13.11
C SER A 371 -6.81 -24.65 13.42
N LEU A 372 -8.01 -24.35 12.90
CA LEU A 372 -9.21 -25.17 13.05
C LEU A 372 -9.05 -26.57 12.45
N SER A 373 -8.29 -26.75 11.36
CA SER A 373 -8.13 -28.07 10.74
C SER A 373 -7.44 -29.10 11.65
N ALA A 374 -6.74 -28.67 12.71
CA ALA A 374 -6.20 -29.57 13.72
C ALA A 374 -7.26 -30.07 14.72
N TYR A 375 -8.42 -29.43 14.79
CA TYR A 375 -9.53 -29.77 15.67
C TYR A 375 -10.66 -30.40 14.82
N SER A 376 -10.91 -31.70 14.97
CA SER A 376 -11.93 -32.41 14.19
C SER A 376 -13.36 -31.95 14.53
N GLU A 377 -14.28 -31.96 13.56
CA GLU A 377 -15.70 -31.61 13.74
C GLU A 377 -16.43 -32.43 14.83
N ASN A 378 -15.88 -33.59 15.21
CA ASN A 378 -16.49 -34.50 16.19
C ASN A 378 -15.91 -34.42 17.60
N ASN A 379 -14.87 -33.63 17.84
CA ASN A 379 -14.38 -33.42 19.20
C ASN A 379 -14.66 -31.96 19.59
N ASN A 380 -15.66 -31.78 20.45
CA ASN A 380 -15.75 -30.67 21.40
C ASN A 380 -14.54 -30.71 22.38
N GLU A 381 -13.33 -30.74 21.83
CA GLU A 381 -12.03 -30.66 22.51
C GLU A 381 -11.56 -29.21 22.64
N ILE A 382 -12.45 -28.23 22.44
CA ILE A 382 -12.46 -27.11 23.38
C ILE A 382 -13.02 -27.69 24.68
N CYS A 383 -12.21 -28.53 25.35
CA CYS A 383 -12.57 -29.19 26.58
C CYS A 383 -12.82 -28.11 27.63
N ALA A 384 -14.09 -27.73 27.80
CA ALA A 384 -14.60 -27.40 29.11
C ALA A 384 -14.54 -28.69 29.94
N GLU A 385 -13.33 -29.10 30.33
CA GLU A 385 -13.15 -30.17 31.30
C GLU A 385 -13.79 -29.67 32.58
N LYS A 386 -14.99 -30.18 32.86
CA LYS A 386 -15.55 -30.18 34.21
C LYS A 386 -14.55 -30.93 35.07
N THR A 387 -13.74 -30.21 35.82
CA THR A 387 -12.86 -30.77 36.84
C THR A 387 -13.75 -31.62 37.75
N GLU A 388 -13.54 -32.95 37.77
CA GLU A 388 -14.13 -33.76 38.83
C GLU A 388 -13.54 -33.29 40.14
N ASN A 389 -14.38 -32.59 40.91
CA ASN A 389 -14.01 -31.92 42.14
C ASN A 389 -13.73 -32.97 43.23
N ARG A 390 -12.53 -33.57 43.20
CA ARG A 390 -11.96 -34.34 44.32
C ARG A 390 -10.81 -33.57 44.95
N GLY A 391 -11.12 -32.36 45.43
CA GLY A 391 -10.25 -31.55 46.27
C GLY A 391 -10.59 -30.07 46.18
N PHE A 392 -10.95 -29.46 47.32
CA PHE A 392 -11.18 -28.03 47.57
C PHE A 392 -12.02 -27.27 46.53
N ASP A 393 -13.24 -26.87 46.90
CA ASP A 393 -14.08 -26.02 46.06
C ASP A 393 -13.51 -24.59 46.00
N LEU A 394 -12.96 -24.23 44.84
CA LEU A 394 -12.42 -22.92 44.56
C LEU A 394 -13.45 -21.99 43.88
N SER A 395 -14.71 -22.40 43.78
CA SER A 395 -15.77 -21.53 43.26
C SER A 395 -15.92 -20.28 44.15
N GLY A 396 -15.82 -19.10 43.54
CA GLY A 396 -15.83 -17.80 44.25
C GLY A 396 -14.45 -17.23 44.59
N TYR A 397 -13.36 -17.97 44.37
CA TYR A 397 -12.00 -17.40 44.42
C TYR A 397 -11.60 -16.84 43.05
N GLU A 398 -10.84 -15.75 43.05
CA GLU A 398 -10.26 -15.16 41.86
C GLU A 398 -8.73 -15.32 41.89
N ILE A 399 -8.14 -15.72 40.77
CA ILE A 399 -6.69 -15.71 40.60
C ILE A 399 -6.29 -14.27 40.26
N VAL A 400 -5.53 -13.61 41.13
CA VAL A 400 -5.05 -12.25 40.88
C VAL A 400 -4.30 -12.19 39.57
N ARG A 401 -4.70 -11.26 38.69
CA ARG A 401 -4.06 -11.07 37.40
C ARG A 401 -2.57 -10.86 37.60
N ALA A 402 -1.76 -11.65 36.89
CA ALA A 402 -0.31 -11.54 36.93
C ALA A 402 0.12 -10.08 36.65
N GLN A 403 -0.69 -9.35 35.88
CA GLN A 403 -0.51 -7.98 35.43
C GLN A 403 -0.26 -6.96 36.54
N PHE A 404 -0.71 -7.25 37.76
CA PHE A 404 -0.49 -6.39 38.93
C PHE A 404 0.85 -6.63 39.65
N PHE A 405 1.61 -7.67 39.29
CA PHE A 405 2.91 -7.99 39.89
C PHE A 405 4.10 -7.48 39.06
N SER A 406 5.25 -7.32 39.72
CA SER A 406 6.49 -6.83 39.12
C SER A 406 7.03 -7.79 38.04
N THR A 407 7.13 -7.28 36.80
CA THR A 407 7.48 -8.07 35.60
C THR A 407 8.92 -8.02 35.15
N ARG A 408 9.84 -7.49 35.96
CA ARG A 408 11.22 -7.22 35.50
C ARG A 408 11.90 -8.49 34.94
N PHE A 409 11.52 -9.67 35.42
CA PHE A 409 12.11 -10.95 35.04
C PHE A 409 11.18 -11.85 34.23
N ASP A 410 9.97 -11.39 33.93
CA ASP A 410 9.00 -12.20 33.21
C ASP A 410 9.20 -12.05 31.70
N PRO A 411 9.17 -13.14 30.93
CA PRO A 411 9.18 -13.08 29.49
C PRO A 411 8.02 -12.23 28.96
N ALA A 412 8.31 -11.36 28.01
CA ALA A 412 7.29 -10.55 27.37
C ALA A 412 7.66 -10.27 25.92
N VAL A 413 6.64 -10.30 25.06
CA VAL A 413 6.77 -9.90 23.66
C VAL A 413 5.97 -8.63 23.43
N THR A 414 6.48 -7.75 22.58
CA THR A 414 5.81 -6.49 22.26
C THR A 414 5.65 -6.34 20.77
N ILE A 415 4.42 -6.03 20.34
CA ILE A 415 4.03 -5.88 18.94
C ILE A 415 3.59 -4.43 18.70
N SER A 416 4.21 -3.79 17.72
CA SER A 416 3.87 -2.40 17.34
C SER A 416 4.34 -2.10 15.92
N SER A 417 3.51 -1.40 15.14
CA SER A 417 3.86 -0.91 13.79
C SER A 417 4.56 -1.95 12.88
N GLY A 418 4.09 -3.20 12.91
CA GLY A 418 4.68 -4.30 12.13
C GLY A 418 6.07 -4.75 12.60
N LYS A 419 6.40 -4.54 13.88
CA LYS A 419 7.61 -5.04 14.55
C LYS A 419 7.22 -5.89 15.75
N ILE A 420 8.04 -6.91 16.02
CA ILE A 420 7.95 -7.78 17.20
C ILE A 420 9.27 -7.67 17.99
N VAL A 421 9.17 -7.53 19.31
CA VAL A 421 10.31 -7.35 20.22
C VAL A 421 10.15 -8.27 21.42
N PHE A 422 11.09 -9.20 21.61
CA PHE A 422 11.17 -10.05 22.79
C PHE A 422 12.02 -9.36 23.85
N ASN A 423 11.61 -9.31 25.11
CA ASN A 423 12.43 -8.71 26.15
C ASN A 423 13.65 -9.58 26.50
N THR A 424 14.59 -9.04 27.28
CA THR A 424 15.80 -9.77 27.68
C THR A 424 15.50 -11.01 28.53
N ALA A 425 14.36 -11.06 29.22
CA ALA A 425 13.95 -12.24 29.98
C ALA A 425 13.66 -13.45 29.08
N CYS A 426 13.10 -13.22 27.89
CA CYS A 426 12.93 -14.27 26.88
C CYS A 426 14.27 -14.93 26.53
N LEU A 427 15.29 -14.12 26.20
CA LEU A 427 16.60 -14.59 25.75
C LEU A 427 17.40 -15.26 26.88
N LYS A 428 17.20 -14.83 28.13
CA LYS A 428 17.86 -15.45 29.28
C LYS A 428 17.30 -16.84 29.61
N LYS A 429 16.02 -17.09 29.33
CA LYS A 429 15.39 -18.40 29.59
C LYS A 429 15.73 -19.44 28.51
N PHE A 430 15.91 -19.02 27.28
CA PHE A 430 16.45 -19.85 26.20
C PHE A 430 17.97 -19.74 26.16
N GLU A 431 18.65 -20.43 27.08
CA GLU A 431 20.11 -20.50 27.09
C GLU A 431 20.62 -21.07 25.75
N ASP A 432 21.60 -20.39 25.13
CA ASP A 432 22.26 -20.78 23.88
C ASP A 432 21.39 -20.93 22.61
N VAL A 433 20.17 -20.37 22.59
CA VAL A 433 19.30 -20.40 21.39
C VAL A 433 19.39 -19.12 20.57
N GLU A 434 20.13 -19.17 19.46
CA GLU A 434 20.21 -18.03 18.52
C GLU A 434 18.98 -17.90 17.60
N TYR A 435 18.35 -19.02 17.26
CA TYR A 435 17.29 -19.11 16.25
C TYR A 435 16.04 -19.77 16.83
N VAL A 436 14.90 -19.13 16.59
CA VAL A 436 13.58 -19.63 16.99
C VAL A 436 12.58 -19.56 15.85
N GLU A 437 11.54 -20.36 15.94
CA GLU A 437 10.35 -20.29 15.10
C GLU A 437 9.20 -19.66 15.89
N LEU A 438 8.40 -18.83 15.21
CA LEU A 438 7.19 -18.23 15.76
C LEU A 438 6.00 -19.05 15.25
N LEU A 439 5.14 -19.51 16.16
CA LEU A 439 3.90 -20.20 15.83
C LEU A 439 2.71 -19.43 16.38
N PHE A 440 1.60 -19.47 15.67
CA PHE A 440 0.37 -18.78 16.01
C PHE A 440 -0.81 -19.74 16.01
N ASN A 441 -1.61 -19.72 17.06
CA ASN A 441 -2.89 -20.42 17.12
C ASN A 441 -3.99 -19.36 17.21
N SER A 442 -4.82 -19.28 16.17
CA SER A 442 -5.90 -18.31 16.06
C SER A 442 -7.12 -18.66 16.91
N VAL A 443 -7.36 -19.96 17.14
CA VAL A 443 -8.49 -20.47 17.94
C VAL A 443 -8.26 -20.21 19.42
N GLU A 444 -7.09 -20.58 19.92
CA GLU A 444 -6.68 -20.39 21.32
C GLU A 444 -6.08 -18.99 21.56
N LYS A 445 -5.98 -18.16 20.50
CA LYS A 445 -5.42 -16.80 20.52
C LYS A 445 -4.10 -16.71 21.29
N CYS A 446 -3.16 -17.57 20.89
CA CYS A 446 -1.85 -17.69 21.52
C CYS A 446 -0.72 -17.65 20.48
N ILE A 447 0.43 -17.12 20.90
CA ILE A 447 1.68 -17.21 20.15
C ILE A 447 2.64 -18.13 20.90
N ALA A 448 3.21 -19.12 20.23
CA ALA A 448 4.28 -19.94 20.77
C ALA A 448 5.60 -19.63 20.07
N VAL A 449 6.70 -19.78 20.81
CA VAL A 449 8.06 -19.65 20.31
C VAL A 449 8.86 -20.85 20.78
N ARG A 450 9.51 -21.55 19.83
CA ARG A 450 10.37 -22.71 20.11
C ARG A 450 11.69 -22.60 19.35
N PRO A 451 12.77 -23.26 19.80
CA PRO A 451 14.04 -23.31 19.08
C PRO A 451 13.89 -23.90 17.68
N CYS A 452 14.68 -23.43 16.72
CA CYS A 452 14.71 -24.01 15.39
C CYS A 452 16.10 -23.93 14.76
N GLU A 453 16.33 -24.73 13.73
CA GLU A 453 17.56 -24.62 12.94
C GLU A 453 17.60 -23.33 12.12
N ARG A 454 18.83 -22.88 11.80
CA ARG A 454 19.06 -21.73 10.90
C ARG A 454 18.56 -21.98 9.48
N SER A 455 18.56 -23.24 9.04
CA SER A 455 18.10 -23.72 7.73
C SER A 455 16.59 -23.53 7.53
N SER A 456 15.80 -23.45 8.61
CA SER A 456 14.35 -23.31 8.53
C SER A 456 13.94 -21.99 7.86
N ILE A 457 12.95 -22.09 6.97
CA ILE A 457 12.36 -20.96 6.24
C ILE A 457 11.76 -19.91 7.19
N ASN A 458 11.26 -20.34 8.35
CA ASN A 458 10.62 -19.50 9.36
C ASN A 458 11.62 -18.98 10.42
N ALA A 459 12.90 -19.36 10.35
CA ALA A 459 13.89 -19.08 11.39
C ALA A 459 14.03 -17.59 11.71
N ILE A 460 13.92 -17.26 13.00
CA ILE A 460 14.08 -15.93 13.58
C ILE A 460 15.39 -15.89 14.34
N LYS A 461 16.39 -15.17 13.83
CA LYS A 461 17.53 -14.79 14.66
C LYS A 461 17.09 -13.72 15.64
N TRP A 462 16.68 -14.09 16.85
CA TRP A 462 16.08 -13.19 17.83
C TRP A 462 17.06 -12.60 18.85
N GLY A 463 18.23 -13.22 19.01
CA GLY A 463 19.29 -12.78 19.92
C GLY A 463 20.65 -12.76 19.24
N THR A 464 21.55 -11.93 19.75
CA THR A 464 22.97 -11.94 19.41
C THR A 464 23.74 -11.53 20.64
N ILE A 465 24.80 -12.27 20.98
CA ILE A 465 25.67 -11.94 22.10
C ILE A 465 26.62 -10.82 21.65
N ARG A 466 26.59 -9.68 22.34
CA ARG A 466 27.55 -8.57 22.17
C ARG A 466 28.16 -8.27 23.53
N ASP A 467 29.48 -8.26 23.62
CA ASP A 467 30.22 -7.98 24.86
C ASP A 467 29.76 -8.83 26.05
N GLY A 468 29.46 -10.12 25.81
CA GLY A 468 28.97 -11.06 26.84
C GLY A 468 27.53 -10.81 27.32
N ARG A 469 26.76 -9.93 26.66
CA ARG A 469 25.35 -9.65 26.99
C ARG A 469 24.44 -9.89 25.78
N TRP A 470 23.24 -10.39 26.04
CA TRP A 470 22.20 -10.53 25.03
C TRP A 470 21.71 -9.16 24.54
N ALA A 471 21.88 -8.90 23.24
CA ALA A 471 21.30 -7.73 22.58
C ALA A 471 19.94 -8.08 21.96
N VAL A 472 18.88 -7.49 22.49
CA VAL A 472 17.53 -7.57 21.93
C VAL A 472 17.42 -6.58 20.77
N LEU A 473 17.05 -7.08 19.59
CA LEU A 473 16.79 -6.23 18.42
C LEU A 473 15.35 -6.41 17.94
N PRO A 474 14.61 -5.33 17.64
CA PRO A 474 13.30 -5.43 17.01
C PRO A 474 13.37 -6.18 15.69
N LYS A 475 12.43 -7.11 15.48
CA LYS A 475 12.31 -7.88 14.23
C LYS A 475 11.10 -7.41 13.45
N SER A 476 11.25 -7.31 12.12
CA SER A 476 10.15 -6.99 11.21
C SER A 476 9.12 -8.11 11.25
N CYS A 477 7.88 -7.80 11.58
CA CYS A 477 6.74 -8.71 11.58
C CYS A 477 5.63 -8.27 10.60
N LYS A 478 5.97 -7.36 9.66
CA LYS A 478 5.01 -6.78 8.71
C LYS A 478 4.18 -7.81 7.94
N GLY A 479 4.75 -8.97 7.64
CA GLY A 479 4.02 -10.03 6.92
C GLY A 479 2.85 -10.63 7.70
N PHE A 480 2.99 -10.71 9.02
CA PHE A 480 2.01 -11.36 9.90
C PHE A 480 1.20 -10.38 10.75
N SER A 481 1.69 -9.16 10.95
CA SER A 481 1.05 -8.20 11.87
C SER A 481 -0.34 -7.77 11.42
N GLU A 482 -0.63 -7.75 10.12
CA GLU A 482 -1.96 -7.35 9.63
C GLU A 482 -3.04 -8.39 9.98
N PRO A 483 -2.89 -9.68 9.62
CA PRO A 483 -3.79 -10.74 10.08
C PRO A 483 -3.94 -10.78 11.60
N LEU A 484 -2.85 -10.58 12.34
CA LEU A 484 -2.88 -10.57 13.80
C LEU A 484 -3.72 -9.42 14.37
N TYR A 485 -3.56 -8.20 13.84
CA TYR A 485 -4.36 -7.06 14.30
C TYR A 485 -5.85 -7.24 13.99
N GLU A 486 -6.17 -7.81 12.83
CA GLU A 486 -7.54 -8.09 12.42
C GLU A 486 -8.21 -9.13 13.33
N LEU A 487 -7.56 -10.29 13.54
CA LEU A 487 -8.09 -11.37 14.40
C LEU A 487 -8.29 -10.94 15.85
N MET A 488 -7.44 -10.03 16.34
CA MET A 488 -7.51 -9.55 17.72
C MET A 488 -8.34 -8.25 17.88
N GLY A 489 -8.84 -7.65 16.80
CA GLY A 489 -9.54 -6.36 16.85
C GLY A 489 -8.66 -5.20 17.35
N TRP A 490 -7.36 -5.27 17.11
CA TRP A 490 -6.38 -4.33 17.63
C TRP A 490 -6.18 -3.11 16.71
N ASN A 491 -6.10 -1.92 17.29
CA ASN A 491 -5.70 -0.69 16.61
C ASN A 491 -4.19 -0.72 16.24
N LYS A 492 -3.88 -0.49 14.95
CA LYS A 492 -2.53 -0.53 14.36
C LYS A 492 -1.57 0.54 14.89
N GLU A 493 -2.10 1.63 15.46
CA GLU A 493 -1.32 2.74 16.02
C GLU A 493 -0.85 2.48 17.46
N CYS A 494 -1.47 1.51 18.13
CA CYS A 494 -1.15 1.17 19.51
C CYS A 494 0.01 0.16 19.60
N LYS A 495 0.57 0.04 20.81
CA LYS A 495 1.63 -0.93 21.12
C LYS A 495 1.11 -1.94 22.13
N TYR A 496 1.18 -3.22 21.78
CA TYR A 496 0.64 -4.32 22.59
C TYR A 496 1.77 -5.09 23.22
N LYS A 497 1.82 -5.12 24.56
CA LYS A 497 2.77 -5.92 25.31
C LYS A 497 2.05 -7.14 25.90
N LEU A 498 2.56 -8.31 25.54
CA LEU A 498 2.00 -9.60 25.88
C LEU A 498 2.94 -10.29 26.85
N ARG A 499 2.38 -10.87 27.91
CA ARG A 499 3.16 -11.65 28.86
C ARG A 499 3.34 -13.07 28.36
N GLY A 500 4.52 -13.61 28.59
CA GLY A 500 4.89 -14.94 28.18
C GLY A 500 5.22 -15.82 29.37
N GLN A 501 4.89 -17.09 29.26
CA GLN A 501 5.37 -18.13 30.16
C GLN A 501 6.33 -19.04 29.40
N PHE A 502 7.37 -19.48 30.09
CA PHE A 502 8.33 -20.43 29.58
C PHE A 502 8.05 -21.79 30.19
N CYS A 503 7.92 -22.80 29.34
CA CYS A 503 7.70 -24.18 29.73
C CYS A 503 8.72 -25.05 28.99
N GLY A 504 9.34 -26.01 29.68
CA GLY A 504 10.30 -26.89 29.00
C GLY A 504 11.14 -27.76 29.93
N SER A 505 11.67 -28.81 29.32
CA SER A 505 12.75 -29.66 29.83
C SER A 505 14.05 -29.32 29.09
N ALA A 506 15.18 -29.96 29.43
CA ALA A 506 16.48 -29.63 28.84
C ALA A 506 16.48 -29.61 27.28
N ASP A 507 15.78 -30.56 26.64
CA ASP A 507 15.79 -30.74 25.19
C ASP A 507 14.56 -30.15 24.46
N GLU A 508 13.46 -29.88 25.18
CA GLU A 508 12.21 -29.37 24.62
C GLU A 508 11.76 -28.11 25.33
N GLN A 509 11.97 -26.97 24.69
CA GLN A 509 11.72 -25.65 25.25
C GLN A 509 10.68 -24.89 24.42
N VAL A 510 9.72 -24.27 25.10
CA VAL A 510 8.71 -23.43 24.46
C VAL A 510 8.38 -22.22 25.32
N MET A 511 8.02 -21.12 24.67
CA MET A 511 7.49 -19.94 25.33
C MET A 511 6.20 -19.52 24.68
N ILE A 512 5.16 -19.36 25.49
CA ILE A 512 3.80 -19.10 25.03
C ILE A 512 3.36 -17.75 25.55
N PHE A 513 2.75 -16.96 24.67
CA PHE A 513 2.24 -15.62 24.91
C PHE A 513 0.75 -15.59 24.58
N GLU A 514 -0.06 -15.22 25.57
CA GLU A 514 -1.50 -15.09 25.42
C GLU A 514 -1.87 -13.74 24.81
N LEU A 515 -2.83 -13.72 23.88
CA LEU A 515 -3.19 -12.52 23.12
C LEU A 515 -4.42 -11.79 23.63
N GLU A 516 -5.29 -12.42 24.41
CA GLU A 516 -6.58 -11.81 24.79
C GLU A 516 -6.42 -10.63 25.76
N GLU A 517 -5.37 -10.61 26.58
CA GLU A 517 -5.18 -9.62 27.63
C GLU A 517 -3.86 -8.83 27.51
N PRO A 518 -3.66 -8.06 26.42
CA PRO A 518 -2.45 -7.27 26.24
C PRO A 518 -2.42 -6.05 27.16
N GLU A 519 -1.22 -5.67 27.61
CA GLU A 519 -0.95 -4.32 28.12
C GLU A 519 -0.86 -3.37 26.91
N VAL A 520 -1.85 -2.47 26.74
CA VAL A 520 -1.91 -1.55 25.61
C VAL A 520 -1.25 -0.23 25.98
N LEU A 521 -0.21 0.14 25.23
CA LEU A 521 0.56 1.36 25.42
C LEU A 521 0.14 2.38 24.35
N VAL A 522 -0.47 3.48 24.80
CA VAL A 522 -0.86 4.61 23.94
C VAL A 522 0.07 5.79 24.20
N GLN A 523 0.45 6.48 23.12
CA GLN A 523 1.15 7.77 23.18
C GLN A 523 0.14 8.86 22.85
N GLU A 524 -0.30 9.64 23.83
CA GLU A 524 -1.05 10.85 23.54
C GLU A 524 -0.10 11.86 22.89
N LYS A 525 -0.47 12.37 21.73
CA LYS A 525 0.00 13.68 21.27
C LYS A 525 -0.75 14.69 22.13
N ASN A 526 -0.05 15.57 22.83
CA ASN A 526 -0.66 16.62 23.65
C ASN A 526 -1.73 17.37 22.83
N ALA A 527 -3.00 17.01 23.02
CA ALA A 527 -4.13 17.74 22.50
C ALA A 527 -4.44 18.81 23.56
N GLU A 528 -4.29 20.07 23.14
CA GLU A 528 -4.88 21.29 23.69
C GLU A 528 -5.23 21.24 25.19
N GLN A 529 -4.31 21.74 26.02
CA GLN A 529 -4.68 22.24 27.34
C GLN A 529 -5.72 23.36 27.12
N SER A 530 -6.94 23.11 27.61
CA SER A 530 -7.96 24.13 27.83
C SER A 530 -7.33 25.33 28.52
N ALA A 531 -7.56 26.50 27.95
CA ALA A 531 -7.09 27.78 28.47
C ALA A 531 -7.70 28.05 29.85
N GLU A 532 -6.98 27.72 30.92
CA GLU A 532 -7.02 28.40 32.20
C GLU A 532 -5.89 27.82 33.07
N GLU A 533 -4.89 28.67 33.34
CA GLU A 533 -3.75 28.54 34.27
C GLU A 533 -2.40 28.78 33.57
N VAL A 534 -2.17 30.03 33.16
CA VAL A 534 -0.83 30.56 32.94
C VAL A 534 -0.34 31.14 34.27
N GLU A 535 0.61 30.47 34.92
CA GLU A 535 1.85 31.11 35.34
C GLU A 535 2.93 30.12 35.86
N LYS A 536 4.08 30.18 35.17
CA LYS A 536 5.47 29.88 35.62
C LYS A 536 5.96 28.41 35.68
N LYS A 537 6.76 28.02 34.67
CA LYS A 537 8.23 27.71 34.78
C LYS A 537 8.82 27.27 33.41
N PRO A 538 10.16 27.39 33.21
CA PRO A 538 10.79 27.24 31.90
C PRO A 538 10.91 25.79 31.42
N GLU A 539 10.96 25.66 30.09
CA GLU A 539 10.91 24.46 29.24
C GLU A 539 11.82 23.29 29.70
N GLU A 540 11.25 22.34 30.44
CA GLU A 540 11.62 20.93 30.28
C GLU A 540 10.72 20.34 29.19
N ALA A 541 11.30 19.78 28.14
CA ALA A 541 10.56 19.03 27.13
C ALA A 541 9.76 17.91 27.83
N GLN A 542 8.46 18.15 28.01
CA GLN A 542 7.55 17.21 28.66
C GLN A 542 7.61 15.89 27.88
N LYS A 543 8.17 14.85 28.51
CA LYS A 543 8.18 13.50 27.93
C LYS A 543 6.74 13.07 27.69
N PRO A 544 6.42 12.47 26.53
CA PRO A 544 5.05 12.03 26.24
C PRO A 544 4.57 11.11 27.37
N VAL A 545 3.42 11.46 27.97
CA VAL A 545 2.81 10.68 29.03
C VAL A 545 2.38 9.34 28.43
N LYS A 546 2.97 8.25 28.91
CA LYS A 546 2.62 6.89 28.48
C LYS A 546 1.46 6.42 29.33
N LYS A 547 0.27 6.31 28.74
CA LYS A 547 -0.88 5.69 29.40
C LYS A 547 -0.90 4.20 29.08
N ILE A 548 -1.03 3.37 30.10
CA ILE A 548 -1.27 1.93 29.96
C ILE A 548 -2.78 1.74 30.05
N LEU A 549 -3.36 1.16 29.01
CA LEU A 549 -4.75 0.74 28.98
C LEU A 549 -4.81 -0.78 29.16
N TYR A 550 -5.86 -1.21 29.85
CA TYR A 550 -6.17 -2.62 30.09
C TYR A 550 -7.52 -2.96 29.46
N PRO A 551 -7.81 -4.24 29.17
CA PRO A 551 -9.10 -4.67 28.62
C PRO A 551 -10.29 -4.19 29.46
N GLU A 552 -11.40 -3.83 28.81
CA GLU A 552 -12.63 -3.37 29.48
C GLU A 552 -13.17 -4.38 30.49
N ALA A 553 -12.98 -5.68 30.22
CA ALA A 553 -13.37 -6.77 31.09
C ALA A 553 -12.79 -6.67 32.51
N TRP A 554 -11.72 -5.90 32.73
CA TRP A 554 -11.08 -5.70 34.03
C TRP A 554 -11.76 -4.64 34.90
N THR A 555 -12.69 -3.86 34.34
CA THR A 555 -13.32 -2.73 35.04
C THR A 555 -14.03 -3.16 36.32
N TYR A 556 -14.56 -4.39 36.34
CA TYR A 556 -15.40 -4.91 37.42
C TYR A 556 -14.87 -6.21 38.06
N ASN A 557 -13.64 -6.65 37.75
CA ASN A 557 -13.01 -7.82 38.37
C ASN A 557 -11.51 -7.60 38.60
N PHE A 558 -11.00 -8.16 39.69
CA PHE A 558 -9.58 -8.04 40.05
C PHE A 558 -8.77 -9.25 39.58
N GLY A 559 -9.39 -10.42 39.48
CA GLY A 559 -8.77 -11.65 39.00
C GLY A 559 -9.53 -12.36 37.89
N GLU A 560 -9.02 -13.53 37.52
CA GLU A 560 -9.74 -14.48 36.65
C GLU A 560 -10.46 -15.53 37.50
N SER A 561 -11.60 -16.01 36.99
CA SER A 561 -12.30 -17.16 37.59
C SER A 561 -11.44 -18.42 37.47
N THR A 562 -11.36 -19.19 38.55
CA THR A 562 -10.63 -20.47 38.62
C THR A 562 -11.07 -21.51 37.61
N ASN A 563 -12.25 -21.33 36.98
CA ASN A 563 -12.77 -22.23 35.94
C ASN A 563 -12.15 -21.96 34.55
N ARG A 564 -11.47 -20.83 34.34
CA ARG A 564 -10.78 -20.55 33.09
C ARG A 564 -9.38 -21.17 33.17
N THR A 565 -9.25 -22.42 32.77
CA THR A 565 -7.95 -23.05 32.61
C THR A 565 -7.24 -22.36 31.44
N VAL A 566 -6.38 -21.38 31.74
CA VAL A 566 -5.53 -20.69 30.76
C VAL A 566 -4.78 -21.77 29.97
N PHE A 567 -4.71 -21.65 28.65
CA PHE A 567 -4.04 -22.63 27.76
C PHE A 567 -2.63 -23.02 28.27
N LEU A 568 -1.95 -22.10 28.94
CA LEU A 568 -0.67 -22.28 29.64
C LEU A 568 -0.67 -23.40 30.70
N GLN A 569 -1.77 -23.57 31.44
CA GLN A 569 -1.96 -24.67 32.38
C GLN A 569 -2.27 -26.00 31.66
N ARG A 570 -2.93 -25.96 30.49
CA ARG A 570 -3.18 -27.17 29.68
C ARG A 570 -1.90 -27.75 29.08
N VAL A 571 -0.95 -26.92 28.66
CA VAL A 571 0.32 -27.38 28.07
C VAL A 571 1.11 -28.24 29.06
N ALA A 572 1.08 -27.91 30.35
CA ALA A 572 1.70 -28.71 31.40
C ALA A 572 1.00 -30.07 31.67
N TYR A 573 -0.28 -30.20 31.30
CA TYR A 573 -1.13 -31.37 31.60
C TYR A 573 -1.37 -32.32 30.41
N ARG A 574 -1.12 -31.88 29.17
CA ARG A 574 -1.24 -32.76 28.00
C ARG A 574 -0.11 -33.79 28.03
N GLY A 575 -0.43 -35.05 28.32
CA GLY A 575 0.51 -36.18 28.39
C GLY A 575 1.26 -36.54 27.10
N ASN A 576 1.21 -35.71 26.05
CA ASN A 576 2.00 -35.83 24.83
C ASN A 576 2.83 -34.55 24.59
N TRP A 577 3.93 -34.45 25.34
CA TRP A 577 4.93 -33.37 25.27
C TRP A 577 5.83 -33.60 24.04
N ASP A 578 5.34 -33.17 22.88
CA ASP A 578 6.04 -33.21 21.58
C ASP A 578 6.09 -31.77 21.02
N ILE A 579 7.02 -30.96 21.56
CA ILE A 579 7.13 -29.53 21.22
C ILE A 579 7.80 -29.33 19.87
N LEU A 580 8.69 -30.23 19.46
CA LEU A 580 9.48 -30.10 18.22
C LEU A 580 8.81 -30.75 17.01
N ARG A 581 7.60 -31.30 17.16
CA ARG A 581 6.80 -31.87 16.08
C ARG A 581 6.78 -30.98 14.84
N PRO A 582 7.10 -31.50 13.64
CA PRO A 582 6.98 -30.73 12.42
C PRO A 582 5.50 -30.45 12.12
N ALA A 583 5.22 -29.26 11.60
CA ALA A 583 3.88 -28.93 11.14
C ALA A 583 3.60 -29.63 9.80
N THR A 584 2.38 -30.10 9.61
CA THR A 584 1.90 -30.73 8.37
C THR A 584 1.18 -29.70 7.51
N THR A 585 1.34 -29.80 6.19
CA THR A 585 0.65 -28.88 5.26
C THR A 585 -0.85 -29.10 5.32
N VAL A 586 -1.61 -28.01 5.36
CA VAL A 586 -3.07 -28.07 5.36
C VAL A 586 -3.57 -28.18 3.93
N GLU A 587 -4.22 -29.30 3.60
CA GLU A 587 -4.78 -29.55 2.28
C GLU A 587 -5.84 -28.50 1.89
N GLY A 588 -5.82 -28.06 0.63
CA GLY A 588 -6.79 -27.09 0.09
C GLY A 588 -6.59 -25.63 0.51
N MET A 589 -5.47 -25.29 1.16
CA MET A 589 -5.06 -23.90 1.46
C MET A 589 -3.75 -23.48 0.79
N GLU A 590 -3.28 -24.27 -0.17
CA GLU A 590 -2.11 -23.93 -0.96
C GLU A 590 -2.49 -22.85 -1.99
N ILE A 591 -1.62 -21.85 -2.18
CA ILE A 591 -1.84 -20.81 -3.20
C ILE A 591 -1.78 -21.44 -4.60
N ILE A 592 -0.90 -22.41 -4.76
CA ILE A 592 -0.75 -23.35 -5.88
C ILE A 592 -0.41 -24.69 -5.24
N THR A 593 -0.99 -25.78 -5.74
CA THR A 593 -0.74 -27.11 -5.17
C THR A 593 0.71 -27.55 -5.36
N ARG A 594 1.25 -28.38 -4.47
CA ARG A 594 2.58 -28.97 -4.67
C ARG A 594 2.71 -29.71 -5.99
N GLU A 595 1.69 -30.47 -6.37
CA GLU A 595 1.61 -31.18 -7.65
C GLU A 595 1.79 -30.22 -8.82
N VAL A 596 1.08 -29.08 -8.81
CA VAL A 596 1.25 -28.06 -9.87
C VAL A 596 2.65 -27.46 -9.83
N LEU A 597 3.24 -27.20 -8.65
CA LEU A 597 4.60 -26.66 -8.56
C LEU A 597 5.65 -27.62 -9.15
N ASP A 598 5.51 -28.92 -8.89
CA ASP A 598 6.36 -29.97 -9.43
C ASP A 598 6.16 -30.09 -10.96
N ASP A 599 4.92 -30.05 -11.44
CA ASP A 599 4.58 -30.02 -12.87
C ASP A 599 5.17 -28.80 -13.58
N LEU A 600 5.18 -27.64 -12.91
CA LEU A 600 5.79 -26.40 -13.43
C LEU A 600 7.30 -26.55 -13.55
N LEU A 601 7.96 -27.17 -12.58
CA LEU A 601 9.40 -27.42 -12.62
C LEU A 601 9.75 -28.39 -13.77
N GLU A 602 9.04 -29.51 -13.88
CA GLU A 602 9.23 -30.47 -14.97
C GLU A 602 8.98 -29.81 -16.34
N SER A 603 7.94 -28.97 -16.43
CA SER A 603 7.65 -28.18 -17.64
C SER A 603 8.76 -27.18 -17.96
N ALA A 604 9.36 -26.55 -16.95
CA ALA A 604 10.49 -25.64 -17.13
C ALA A 604 11.72 -26.38 -17.66
N GLU A 605 12.03 -27.56 -17.12
CA GLU A 605 13.14 -28.41 -17.60
C GLU A 605 12.95 -28.82 -19.06
N LYS A 606 11.74 -29.29 -19.43
CA LYS A 606 11.38 -29.62 -20.82
C LYS A 606 11.53 -28.41 -21.75
N LEU A 607 11.14 -27.22 -21.30
CA LEU A 607 11.30 -25.98 -22.07
C LEU A 607 12.78 -25.62 -22.24
N ILE A 608 13.61 -25.76 -21.19
CA ILE A 608 15.05 -25.52 -21.24
C ILE A 608 15.71 -26.45 -22.26
N ASP A 609 15.38 -27.74 -22.23
CA ASP A 609 15.93 -28.72 -23.18
C ASP A 609 15.50 -28.44 -24.61
N LYS A 610 14.21 -28.14 -24.83
CA LYS A 610 13.69 -27.70 -26.14
C LYS A 610 14.46 -26.48 -26.66
N MET A 611 14.72 -25.49 -25.80
CA MET A 611 15.44 -24.27 -26.18
C MET A 611 16.93 -24.52 -26.46
N ARG A 612 17.57 -25.43 -25.72
CA ARG A 612 18.96 -25.84 -25.97
C ARG A 612 19.07 -26.52 -27.33
N CYS A 613 18.21 -27.50 -27.63
CA CYS A 613 18.22 -28.19 -28.92
C CYS A 613 18.03 -27.23 -30.11
N ALA A 614 17.18 -26.21 -29.96
CA ALA A 614 16.93 -25.21 -31.00
C ALA A 614 18.14 -24.28 -31.29
N ASN A 615 19.10 -24.16 -30.37
CA ASN A 615 20.33 -23.37 -30.58
C ASN A 615 21.44 -24.18 -31.28
N TYR A 616 21.31 -25.51 -31.34
CA TYR A 616 22.28 -26.42 -31.98
C TYR A 616 21.83 -26.90 -33.38
N ALA A 617 20.60 -26.57 -33.80
CA ALA A 617 20.04 -26.82 -35.12
C ALA A 617 20.08 -25.53 -35.96
#